data_AF-A0A9X9YG66-F1
#
_entry.id   AF-A0A9X9YG66-F1
#
_cell.length_a   1.000
_cell.length_b   1.000
_cell.length_c   1.000
_cell.angle_alpha   90.00
_cell.angle_beta   90.00
_cell.angle_gamma   90.00
#
_symmetry.space_group_name_H-M   'P 1'
#
loop_
_entity.id
_entity.type
_entity.pdbx_description
1 polymer ?
#
loop_
_entity_poly.entity_id
_entity_poly.type
_entity_poly.pdbx_seq_one_letter_code
_entity_poly.pdbx_strand_id
1 'polypeptide(L)' 'MAQQQNTYDCGVFVVDGTRELVRQLSQGREPDLLNLSNVVANRQALQARLRG' A
#
# COMPACT_ATOMS: atom_id res chain seq x y z
N MET A 1 4.89 5.84 2.37
CA MET A 1 5.32 4.42 2.39
C MET A 1 6.76 4.40 2.84
N ALA A 2 7.20 3.28 3.40
CA ALA A 2 8.64 3.07 3.58
C ALA A 2 9.36 3.24 2.23
N GLN A 3 10.60 3.74 2.24
CA GLN A 3 11.36 3.85 0.99
C GLN A 3 11.62 2.46 0.42
N GLN A 4 11.35 2.28 -0.88
CA GLN A 4 11.66 1.04 -1.57
C GLN A 4 13.19 0.83 -1.61
N GLN A 5 13.65 -0.32 -1.13
CA GLN A 5 15.08 -0.66 -1.08
C GLN A 5 15.60 -1.41 -2.32
N ASN A 6 14.69 -1.92 -3.15
CA ASN A 6 15.03 -2.62 -4.38
C ASN A 6 14.54 -1.85 -5.62
N THR A 7 14.80 -2.32 -6.83
CA THR A 7 14.43 -1.61 -8.06
C THR A 7 13.20 -2.18 -8.78
N TYR A 8 12.59 -3.25 -8.24
CA TYR A 8 11.61 -4.07 -8.97
C TYR A 8 10.26 -4.23 -8.27
N ASP A 9 10.07 -3.62 -7.09
CA ASP A 9 8.79 -3.63 -6.36
C ASP A 9 7.90 -2.42 -6.59
N CYS A 10 8.22 -1.52 -7.52
CA CYS A 10 7.46 -0.28 -7.68
C CYS A 10 5.95 -0.53 -7.88
N GLY A 11 5.59 -1.59 -8.62
CA GLY A 11 4.20 -2.03 -8.77
C GLY A 11 3.55 -2.53 -7.49
N VAL A 12 4.29 -3.25 -6.62
CA VAL A 12 3.79 -3.71 -5.31
C VAL A 12 3.50 -2.52 -4.40
N PHE A 13 4.40 -1.54 -4.38
CA PHE A 13 4.23 -0.28 -3.63
C PHE A 13 2.99 0.49 -4.08
N VAL A 14 2.76 0.62 -5.39
CA VAL A 14 1.56 1.28 -5.92
C VAL A 14 0.30 0.56 -5.45
N VAL A 15 0.24 -0.76 -5.58
CA VAL A 15 -0.95 -1.54 -5.20
C VAL A 15 -1.23 -1.49 -3.71
N ASP A 16 -0.22 -1.69 -2.86
CA ASP A 16 -0.40 -1.68 -1.41
C ASP A 16 -0.68 -0.25 -0.89
N GLY A 17 -0.04 0.77 -1.48
CA GLY A 17 -0.32 2.17 -1.19
C GLY A 17 -1.76 2.55 -1.52
N THR A 18 -2.25 2.21 -2.72
CA THR A 18 -3.65 2.45 -3.10
C THR A 18 -4.62 1.70 -2.19
N ARG A 19 -4.32 0.44 -1.83
CA ARG A 19 -5.16 -0.31 -0.89
C ARG A 19 -5.27 0.40 0.46
N GLU A 20 -4.16 0.89 1.00
CA GLU A 20 -4.17 1.60 2.27
C GLU A 20 -4.94 2.93 2.16
N LEU A 21 -4.79 3.68 1.07
CA LEU A 21 -5.58 4.90 0.85
C LEU A 21 -7.08 4.60 0.85
N VAL A 22 -7.50 3.59 0.09
CA VAL A 22 -8.92 3.17 0.06
C VAL A 22 -9.40 2.74 1.45
N ARG A 23 -8.57 2.01 2.21
CA ARG A 23 -8.88 1.62 3.58
C ARG A 23 -9.11 2.85 4.48
N GLN A 24 -8.20 3.82 4.46
CA GLN A 24 -8.32 5.04 5.27
C GLN A 24 -9.52 5.89 4.87
N LEU A 25 -9.77 6.04 3.56
CA LEU A 25 -10.95 6.74 3.04
C LEU A 25 -12.25 6.05 3.46
N SER A 26 -12.31 4.71 3.40
CA SER A 26 -13.49 3.94 3.85
C SER A 26 -13.77 4.06 5.34
N GLN A 27 -12.77 4.49 6.13
CA GLN A 27 -12.90 4.77 7.56
C GLN A 27 -13.31 6.22 7.84
N GLY A 28 -13.59 7.01 6.80
CA GLY A 28 -13.99 8.42 6.93
C GLY A 28 -12.84 9.37 7.22
N ARG A 29 -11.59 8.95 6.97
CA ARG A 29 -10.43 9.83 7.18
C ARG A 29 -10.37 10.89 6.08
N GLU A 30 -10.20 12.14 6.49
CA GLU A 30 -10.11 13.26 5.55
C GLU A 30 -8.85 13.15 4.65
N PRO A 31 -8.91 13.61 3.38
CA PRO A 31 -7.80 13.50 2.43
C PRO A 31 -6.46 14.05 2.94
N ASP A 32 -6.49 15.19 3.65
CA ASP A 32 -5.28 15.84 4.17
C ASP A 32 -4.64 15.08 5.34
N LEU A 33 -5.36 14.14 5.92
CA LEU A 33 -4.90 13.27 7.02
C LEU A 33 -4.45 11.89 6.54
N LEU A 34 -4.50 11.63 5.22
CA LEU A 34 -4.06 10.35 4.66
C LEU A 34 -2.54 10.24 4.75
N ASN A 35 -2.07 9.14 5.33
CA ASN A 35 -0.64 8.93 5.50
C ASN A 35 -0.26 7.48 5.18
N LEU A 36 0.71 7.34 4.29
CA LEU A 36 1.26 6.05 3.89
C LEU A 36 2.62 5.75 4.53
N SER A 37 3.22 6.60 5.34
CA SER A 37 4.58 6.45 5.90
C SER A 37 4.82 5.08 6.54
N ASN A 38 3.78 4.51 7.17
CA ASN A 38 3.84 3.25 7.90
C ASN A 38 3.49 2.02 7.05
N VAL A 39 3.16 2.22 5.76
CA VAL A 39 2.89 1.11 4.84
C VAL A 39 4.20 0.54 4.33
N VAL A 40 4.36 -0.75 4.57
CA VAL A 40 5.45 -1.57 4.04
C VAL A 40 4.88 -2.45 2.95
N ALA A 41 5.35 -2.25 1.72
CA ALA A 41 4.92 -3.07 0.59
C ALA A 41 5.32 -4.53 0.81
N ASN A 42 4.42 -5.46 0.49
CA ASN A 42 4.64 -6.87 0.72
C ASN A 42 4.25 -7.69 -0.50
N ARG A 43 5.26 -8.05 -1.30
CA ARG A 43 5.06 -8.85 -2.53
C ARG A 43 4.39 -10.19 -2.24
N GLN A 44 4.78 -10.88 -1.17
CA GLN A 44 4.24 -12.19 -0.84
C GLN A 44 2.76 -12.11 -0.48
N ALA A 45 2.38 -11.10 0.33
CA ALA A 45 0.98 -10.86 0.67
C ALA A 45 0.15 -10.47 -0.56
N LEU A 46 0.70 -9.66 -1.47
CA LEU A 46 0.06 -9.35 -2.75
C LEU A 46 -0.14 -10.62 -3.59
N GLN A 47 0.89 -11.44 -3.75
CA GLN A 47 0.80 -12.70 -4.50
C GLN A 47 -0.23 -13.65 -3.89
N ALA A 48 -0.32 -13.75 -2.56
CA ALA A 48 -1.33 -14.56 -1.89
C ALA A 48 -2.75 -14.08 -2.23
N ARG A 49 -2.99 -12.76 -2.19
CA ARG A 49 -4.30 -12.17 -2.56
C ARG A 49 -4.66 -12.37 -4.02
N LEU A 50 -3.67 -12.42 -4.92
CA LEU A 50 -3.89 -12.66 -6.35
C LEU A 50 -4.13 -14.14 -6.68
N ARG A 51 -3.76 -15.06 -5.78
CA ARG A 51 -3.96 -16.50 -5.98
C ARG A 51 -5.38 -16.98 -5.66
N GLY A 52 -6.17 -16.18 -4.93
CA GLY A 52 -7.53 -16.54 -4.49
C GLY A 52 -7.52 -17.31 -3.19
#